data_AF-A0A268H8U9-F1
#
_entry.id   AF-A0A268H8U9-F1
#
_cell.length_a   1.000
_cell.length_b   1.000
_cell.length_c   1.000
_cell.angle_alpha   90.00
_cell.angle_beta   90.00
_cell.angle_gamma   90.00
#
_symmetry.space_group_name_H-M   'P 1'
#
loop_
_entity.id
_entity.type
_entity.pdbx_description
1 polymer ?
#
loop_
_entity_poly.entity_id
_entity_poly.type
_entity_poly.pdbx_seq_one_letter_code
_entity_poly.pdbx_strand_id
1 'polypeptide(L)'
;MARKKRNVTKMESSYTRQYDAYTERQRKKQKRLFRRLILFAAFAVVLLGLMIGYHIHQRGVYASKQTEYEEKQEELASLKKKEEDLKEEIELLNDKSYVLEIARTNYFYSKDGETIFKITEEEPSY
;
A
#
# COMPACT_ATOMS: atom_id res chain seq x y z
N MET A 1 -38.18 36.63 -20.87
CA MET A 1 -37.98 37.71 -19.88
C MET A 1 -38.16 39.06 -20.56
N ALA A 2 -39.10 39.89 -20.10
CA ALA A 2 -39.44 41.17 -20.71
C ALA A 2 -38.32 42.21 -20.56
N ARG A 3 -37.98 42.89 -21.66
CA ARG A 3 -36.90 43.90 -21.71
C ARG A 3 -37.38 45.18 -21.01
N LYS A 4 -36.80 45.50 -19.84
CA LYS A 4 -37.07 46.73 -19.07
C LYS A 4 -36.96 47.97 -19.97
N LYS A 5 -38.10 48.63 -20.24
CA LYS A 5 -38.13 49.93 -20.96
C LYS A 5 -37.46 50.98 -20.06
N ARG A 6 -36.52 51.73 -20.63
CA ARG A 6 -35.82 52.83 -19.95
C ARG A 6 -36.52 54.14 -20.31
N ASN A 7 -36.88 54.94 -19.31
CA ASN A 7 -37.60 56.22 -19.47
C ASN A 7 -36.69 57.40 -19.85
N VAL A 8 -35.45 57.14 -20.28
CA VAL A 8 -34.46 58.19 -20.58
C VAL A 8 -33.70 57.83 -21.86
N THR A 9 -33.63 58.79 -22.78
CA THR A 9 -32.97 58.66 -24.08
C THR A 9 -31.51 59.08 -23.94
N LYS A 10 -30.58 58.30 -24.51
CA LYS A 10 -29.15 58.66 -24.53
C LYS A 10 -28.93 59.90 -25.39
N MET A 11 -28.08 60.82 -24.95
CA MET A 11 -27.64 61.96 -25.75
C MET A 11 -26.84 61.49 -26.97
N GLU A 12 -27.28 61.87 -28.17
CA GLU A 12 -26.60 61.54 -29.41
C GLU A 12 -25.49 62.56 -29.68
N SER A 13 -24.23 62.18 -29.40
CA SER A 13 -23.06 63.05 -29.59
C SER A 13 -21.86 62.23 -30.06
N SER A 14 -20.92 62.86 -30.77
CA SER A 14 -19.65 62.23 -31.15
C SER A 14 -18.87 61.73 -29.92
N TYR A 15 -18.92 62.46 -28.81
CA TYR A 15 -18.29 62.08 -27.55
C TYR A 15 -18.93 60.83 -26.93
N THR A 16 -20.26 60.76 -26.89
CA THR A 16 -20.97 59.61 -26.31
C THR A 16 -20.72 58.33 -27.13
N ARG A 17 -20.62 58.45 -28.46
CA ARG A 17 -20.22 57.34 -29.34
C ARG A 17 -18.80 56.84 -29.07
N GLN A 18 -17.84 57.75 -28.88
CA GLN A 18 -16.45 57.38 -28.58
C GLN A 18 -16.32 56.72 -27.20
N TYR A 19 -17.01 57.25 -26.19
CA TYR A 19 -17.03 56.67 -24.85
C TYR A 19 -17.70 55.29 -24.81
N ASP A 20 -18.84 55.12 -25.48
CA ASP A 20 -19.50 53.81 -25.61
C ASP A 20 -18.57 52.81 -26.33
N ALA A 21 -17.89 53.21 -27.41
CA ALA A 21 -16.92 52.35 -28.09
C ALA A 21 -15.72 51.96 -27.21
N TYR A 22 -15.20 52.89 -26.41
CA TYR A 22 -14.12 52.63 -25.45
C TYR A 22 -14.56 51.63 -24.37
N THR A 23 -15.72 51.87 -23.74
CA THR A 23 -16.24 50.99 -22.69
C THR A 23 -16.60 49.60 -23.22
N GLU A 24 -17.12 49.49 -24.44
CA GLU A 24 -17.35 48.20 -25.08
C GLU A 24 -16.05 47.44 -25.35
N ARG A 25 -14.99 48.12 -25.83
CA ARG A 25 -13.67 47.52 -26.02
C ARG A 25 -13.11 46.99 -24.70
N GLN A 26 -13.22 47.75 -23.61
CA GLN A 26 -12.77 47.31 -22.28
C GLN A 26 -13.58 46.11 -21.77
N ARG A 27 -14.91 46.12 -21.91
CA ARG A 27 -15.76 44.98 -21.56
C ARG A 27 -15.42 43.72 -22.37
N LYS A 28 -15.13 43.86 -23.67
CA LYS A 28 -14.70 42.73 -24.51
C LYS A 28 -13.34 42.17 -24.05
N LYS A 29 -12.39 43.03 -23.67
CA LYS A 29 -11.10 42.60 -23.08
C LYS A 29 -11.30 41.83 -21.77
N GLN A 30 -12.06 42.37 -20.83
CA GLN A 30 -12.33 41.70 -19.54
C GLN A 30 -13.04 40.36 -19.74
N LYS A 31 -14.05 40.29 -20.63
CA LYS A 31 -14.74 39.01 -20.94
C LYS A 31 -13.78 37.96 -21.51
N ARG A 32 -12.82 38.35 -22.36
CA ARG A 32 -11.80 37.43 -22.89
C ARG A 32 -10.87 36.94 -21.79
N LEU A 33 -10.45 37.81 -20.88
CA LEU A 33 -9.62 37.44 -19.73
C LEU A 33 -10.34 36.46 -18.80
N PHE A 34 -11.59 36.76 -18.42
CA PHE A 34 -12.39 35.87 -17.58
C PHE A 34 -12.62 34.50 -18.22
N ARG A 35 -12.91 34.45 -19.53
CA ARG A 35 -13.03 33.17 -20.25
C ARG A 35 -11.74 32.36 -20.19
N ARG A 36 -10.58 33.00 -20.37
CA ARG A 36 -9.28 32.31 -20.24
C ARG A 36 -9.04 31.81 -18.82
N LEU A 37 -9.31 32.64 -17.81
CA LEU A 37 -9.18 32.25 -16.40
C LEU A 37 -10.08 31.07 -16.03
N ILE A 38 -11.32 31.05 -16.50
CA ILE A 38 -12.25 29.92 -16.27
C ILE A 38 -11.72 28.64 -16.92
N LEU A 39 -11.18 28.71 -18.14
CA LEU A 39 -10.57 27.55 -18.80
C LEU A 39 -9.35 27.04 -18.03
N PHE A 40 -8.48 27.93 -17.57
CA PHE A 40 -7.33 27.55 -16.73
C PHE A 40 -7.75 26.95 -15.40
N ALA A 41 -8.76 27.53 -14.74
CA ALA A 41 -9.29 27.01 -13.48
C ALA A 41 -9.92 25.62 -13.66
N ALA A 42 -10.69 25.41 -14.73
CA ALA A 42 -11.25 24.11 -15.07
C ALA A 42 -10.15 23.07 -15.30
N PHE A 43 -9.11 23.44 -16.05
CA PHE A 43 -7.96 22.56 -16.28
C PHE A 43 -7.21 22.23 -14.98
N ALA A 44 -7.00 23.21 -14.11
CA ALA A 44 -6.37 23.00 -12.81
C ALA A 44 -7.19 22.06 -11.91
N VAL A 45 -8.52 22.18 -11.90
CA VAL A 45 -9.41 21.28 -11.15
C VAL A 45 -9.31 19.85 -11.67
N VAL A 46 -9.27 19.65 -12.99
CA VAL A 46 -9.09 18.32 -13.59
C VAL A 46 -7.74 17.72 -13.17
N LEU A 47 -6.65 18.48 -13.29
CA LEU A 47 -5.32 18.03 -12.87
C LEU A 47 -5.27 17.67 -11.39
N LEU A 48 -5.83 18.52 -10.52
CA LEU A 48 -5.90 18.25 -9.08
C LEU A 48 -6.73 17.00 -8.79
N GLY A 49 -7.86 16.82 -9.46
CA GLY A 49 -8.70 15.63 -9.33
C GLY A 49 -7.94 14.35 -9.70
N LEU A 50 -7.19 14.37 -10.81
CA LEU A 50 -6.34 13.25 -11.22
C LEU A 50 -5.23 12.97 -10.20
N MET A 51 -4.55 14.01 -9.69
CA MET A 51 -3.52 13.85 -8.66
C MET A 51 -4.07 13.24 -7.37
N ILE A 52 -5.21 13.73 -6.89
CA ILE A 52 -5.86 13.23 -5.67
C ILE A 52 -6.28 11.77 -5.88
N GLY A 53 -6.92 11.45 -7.01
CA GLY A 53 -7.32 10.09 -7.34
C GLY A 53 -6.13 9.13 -7.39
N TYR A 54 -5.04 9.53 -8.05
CA TYR A 54 -3.80 8.76 -8.10
C TYR A 54 -3.21 8.55 -6.69
N HIS A 55 -3.15 9.61 -5.87
CA HIS A 55 -2.57 9.52 -4.53
C HIS A 55 -3.39 8.61 -3.60
N ILE A 56 -4.73 8.63 -3.69
CA ILE A 56 -5.59 7.73 -2.91
C ILE A 56 -5.35 6.27 -3.33
N HIS A 57 -5.31 6.00 -4.64
CA HIS A 57 -5.04 4.65 -5.16
C HIS A 57 -3.66 4.14 -4.68
N GLN A 58 -2.64 4.99 -4.74
CA GLN A 58 -1.29 4.66 -4.30
C GLN A 58 -1.22 4.30 -2.81
N ARG A 59 -2.00 4.98 -1.94
CA ARG A 59 -2.05 4.65 -0.51
C ARG A 59 -2.64 3.26 -0.25
N GLY A 60 -3.70 2.88 -0.97
CA GLY A 60 -4.32 1.55 -0.85
C GLY A 60 -3.35 0.44 -1.25
N VAL A 61 -2.67 0.61 -2.39
CA VAL A 61 -1.66 -0.35 -2.89
C VAL A 61 -0.44 -0.44 -1.95
N TYR A 62 -0.04 0.67 -1.34
CA TYR A 62 1.09 0.67 -0.41
C TYR A 62 0.77 -0.13 0.85
N ALA A 63 -0.43 0.05 1.42
CA ALA A 63 -0.84 -0.68 2.62
C ALA A 63 -0.87 -2.20 2.39
N SER A 64 -1.45 -2.66 1.28
CA SER A 64 -1.49 -4.09 0.96
C SER A 64 -0.10 -4.67 0.68
N LYS A 65 0.80 -3.89 0.06
CA LYS A 65 2.18 -4.32 -0.15
C LYS A 65 2.98 -4.38 1.14
N GLN A 66 2.70 -3.51 2.10
CA GLN A 66 3.37 -3.50 3.39
C GLN A 66 3.01 -4.76 4.21
N THR A 67 1.72 -5.14 4.23
CA THR A 67 1.29 -6.36 4.93
C THR A 67 1.88 -7.62 4.26
N GLU A 68 1.84 -7.70 2.93
CA GLU A 68 2.44 -8.81 2.18
C GLU A 68 3.96 -8.89 2.44
N TYR A 69 4.63 -7.75 2.55
CA TYR A 69 6.05 -7.69 2.85
C TYR A 69 6.37 -8.22 4.26
N GLU A 70 5.57 -7.85 5.27
CA GLU A 70 5.74 -8.31 6.65
C GLU A 70 5.49 -9.82 6.76
N GLU A 71 4.42 -10.33 6.16
CA GLU A 71 4.13 -11.77 6.09
C GLU A 71 5.27 -12.56 5.45
N LYS A 72 5.82 -12.04 4.35
CA LYS A 72 6.96 -12.68 3.65
C LYS A 72 8.24 -12.63 4.45
N GLN A 73 8.47 -11.58 5.24
CA GLN A 73 9.61 -11.53 6.16
C GLN A 73 9.48 -12.57 7.27
N GLU A 74 8.29 -12.73 7.85
CA GLU A 74 8.03 -13.73 8.88
C GLU A 74 8.20 -15.15 8.32
N GLU A 75 7.64 -15.42 7.13
CA GLU A 75 7.82 -16.68 6.41
C GLU A 75 9.31 -16.96 6.19
N LEU A 76 10.07 -15.99 5.70
CA LEU A 76 11.51 -16.13 5.49
C LEU A 76 12.27 -16.43 6.80
N ALA A 77 11.92 -15.76 7.89
CA ALA A 77 12.56 -15.98 9.18
C ALA A 77 12.28 -17.41 9.70
N SER A 78 11.03 -17.87 9.59
CA SER A 78 10.64 -19.24 9.97
C SER A 78 11.35 -20.30 9.13
N LEU A 79 11.48 -20.08 7.82
CA LEU A 79 12.16 -21.00 6.91
C LEU A 79 13.66 -21.06 7.19
N LYS A 80 14.30 -19.94 7.51
CA LYS A 80 15.72 -19.91 7.92
C LYS A 80 15.95 -20.66 9.21
N LYS A 81 15.09 -20.47 10.22
CA LYS A 81 15.19 -21.24 11.46
C LYS A 81 15.04 -22.73 11.19
N LYS A 82 14.05 -23.12 10.39
CA LYS A 82 13.87 -24.52 10.00
C LYS A 82 15.07 -25.08 9.23
N GLU A 83 15.70 -24.27 8.39
CA GLU A 83 16.92 -24.64 7.69
C GLU A 83 18.09 -24.89 8.67
N GLU A 84 18.25 -24.04 9.68
CA GLU A 84 19.26 -24.21 10.74
C GLU A 84 18.99 -25.47 11.57
N ASP A 85 17.76 -25.67 12.04
CA ASP A 85 17.37 -26.86 12.81
C ASP A 85 17.63 -28.16 12.01
N LEU A 86 17.28 -28.16 10.71
CA LEU A 86 17.53 -29.32 9.84
C LEU A 86 19.02 -29.56 9.57
N LYS A 87 19.84 -28.50 9.50
CA LYS A 87 21.29 -28.64 9.34
C LYS A 87 21.91 -29.24 10.59
N GLU A 88 21.50 -28.80 11.77
CA GLU A 88 21.92 -29.38 13.04
C GLU A 88 21.51 -30.86 13.13
N GLU A 89 20.28 -31.19 12.76
CA GLU A 89 19.80 -32.58 12.72
C GLU A 89 20.64 -33.44 11.77
N ILE A 90 21.00 -32.93 10.58
CA ILE A 90 21.90 -33.63 9.65
C ILE A 90 23.27 -33.87 10.29
N GLU A 91 23.84 -32.89 10.99
CA GLU A 91 25.13 -33.05 11.66
C GLU A 91 25.06 -34.12 12.76
N LEU A 92 24.03 -34.07 13.60
CA LEU A 92 23.78 -35.06 14.65
C LEU A 92 23.57 -36.46 14.09
N LEU A 93 22.79 -36.61 13.02
CA LEU A 93 22.54 -37.90 12.39
C LEU A 93 23.77 -38.48 11.67
N ASN A 94 24.76 -37.64 11.32
CA ASN A 94 26.06 -38.12 10.83
C ASN A 94 26.98 -38.58 11.98
N ASP A 95 26.70 -38.21 13.24
CA ASP A 95 27.42 -38.71 14.41
C ASP A 95 26.90 -40.09 14.83
N LYS A 96 27.79 -41.10 14.72
CA LYS A 96 27.49 -42.49 15.12
C LYS A 96 27.07 -42.61 16.57
N SER A 97 27.59 -41.77 17.45
CA SER A 97 27.32 -41.78 18.90
C SER A 97 25.85 -41.42 19.16
N TYR A 98 25.39 -40.35 18.51
CA TYR A 98 24.01 -39.87 18.57
C TYR A 98 23.03 -40.88 17.95
N VAL A 99 23.35 -41.44 16.78
CA VAL A 99 22.53 -42.49 16.15
C VAL A 99 22.43 -43.74 17.03
N LEU A 100 23.52 -44.12 17.70
CA LEU A 100 23.52 -45.25 18.62
C LEU A 100 22.65 -44.99 19.85
N GLU A 101 22.61 -43.75 20.34
CA GLU A 101 21.71 -43.34 21.41
C GLU A 101 20.24 -43.42 20.98
N ILE A 102 19.90 -42.96 19.77
CA ILE A 102 18.57 -43.15 19.18
C ILE A 102 18.23 -44.65 19.10
N ALA A 103 19.16 -45.49 18.63
CA ALA A 103 18.96 -46.93 18.55
C ALA A 103 18.70 -47.56 19.93
N ARG A 104 19.43 -47.13 20.96
CA ARG A 104 19.25 -47.60 22.34
C ARG A 104 17.89 -47.17 22.91
N THR A 105 17.55 -45.89 22.79
CA THR A 105 16.36 -45.29 23.40
C THR A 105 15.07 -45.72 22.68
N ASN A 106 15.05 -45.66 21.35
CA ASN A 106 13.83 -45.86 20.56
C ASN A 106 13.67 -47.31 20.06
N TYR A 107 14.78 -48.04 19.91
CA TYR A 107 14.78 -49.38 19.30
C TYR A 107 15.33 -50.47 20.21
N PHE A 108 15.65 -50.16 21.47
CA PHE A 108 16.22 -51.12 22.44
C PHE A 108 17.43 -51.85 21.86
N TYR A 109 18.30 -51.14 21.15
CA TYR A 109 19.56 -51.70 20.66
C TYR A 109 20.55 -51.85 21.81
N SER A 110 21.14 -53.03 21.97
CA SER A 110 22.26 -53.27 22.89
C SER A 110 23.34 -54.11 22.21
N LYS A 111 24.59 -53.99 22.68
CA LYS A 111 25.72 -54.80 22.22
C LYS A 111 25.83 -56.10 23.01
N ASP A 112 26.62 -57.04 22.50
CA ASP A 112 26.91 -58.29 23.20
C ASP A 112 27.46 -58.02 24.61
N GLY A 113 26.77 -58.56 25.62
CA GLY A 113 27.08 -58.37 27.03
C GLY A 113 26.36 -57.21 27.73
N GLU A 114 25.56 -56.40 27.02
CA GLU A 114 24.71 -55.36 27.61
C GLU A 114 23.28 -55.89 27.88
N THR A 115 22.74 -55.64 29.08
CA THR A 115 21.36 -55.99 29.48
C THR A 115 20.46 -54.75 29.45
N ILE A 116 19.32 -54.84 28.78
CA ILE A 116 18.35 -53.72 28.65
C ILE A 116 17.30 -53.81 29.75
N PHE A 117 17.08 -52.72 30.47
CA PHE A 117 16.00 -52.59 31.45
C PHE A 117 14.93 -51.65 30.89
N LYS A 118 13.69 -52.14 30.78
CA LYS A 118 12.53 -51.29 30.49
C LYS A 118 12.02 -50.72 31.82
N ILE A 119 12.11 -49.41 31.98
CA ILE A 119 11.44 -48.72 33.07
C ILE A 119 9.98 -48.56 32.62
N THR A 120 9.07 -49.36 33.18
CA THR A 120 7.64 -49.10 33.10
C THR A 120 7.34 -47.93 34.03
N GLU A 121 6.78 -46.84 33.53
CA GLU A 121 6.45 -45.64 34.33
C GLU A 121 5.37 -45.88 35.40
N GLU A 122 4.88 -47.11 35.59
CA GLU A 122 4.04 -47.48 36.73
C GLU A 122 4.43 -48.87 37.25
N GLU A 123 4.92 -48.93 38.49
CA GLU A 123 4.64 -50.08 39.35
C GLU A 123 3.50 -49.68 40.31
N PRO A 124 2.41 -50.47 40.39
CA PRO A 124 1.36 -50.22 41.36
C PRO A 124 1.94 -50.41 42.76
N SER A 125 1.79 -49.39 43.62
CA SER A 125 2.08 -49.52 45.03
C SER A 125 1.16 -50.60 45.61
N TYR A 126 1.74 -51.74 45.98
CA TYR A 126 1.14 -52.68 46.91
C TYR A 126 1.95 -52.70 48.20
#